data_AF-A0A2G9R7L2-F1
#
_entry.id   AF-A0A2G9R7L2-F1
#
_cell.length_a   1.000
_cell.length_b   1.000
_cell.length_c   1.000
_cell.angle_alpha   90.00
_cell.angle_beta   90.00
_cell.angle_gamma   90.00
#
_symmetry.space_group_name_H-M   'P 1'
#
loop_
_entity.id
_entity.type
_entity.pdbx_description
1 polymer ?
#
loop_
_entity_poly.entity_id
_entity_poly.type
_entity_poly.pdbx_seq_one_letter_code
_entity_poly.pdbx_strand_id
1 'polypeptide(L)'
;VYRLKHLEFLKFRNNPVKDIPFGIHNLKKLRTLIVSFCSLSSLPDGLFLLPYLQVLDVSYNNISLIPNDISNLRSLEFLNVEGNSLPAMPCGALKLKLKQLRVGNNRMHPLFWRENTHIQPQCLLDIAAMAFAKNNMIRYFADIPSEVKEILLKVKACDCCRGALSGEGLRFIRPCEKIFGIRQLPFMFHACSPSCYRSFMSQTESLTKHLYES
;
A
#
# COMPACT_ATOMS: atom_id res chain seq x y z
N VAL A 1 25.72 -9.54 -0.99
CA VAL A 1 24.78 -9.94 0.09
C VAL A 1 23.62 -10.81 -0.40
N TYR A 2 22.91 -10.46 -1.48
CA TYR A 2 21.67 -11.13 -1.93
C TYR A 2 21.77 -12.59 -2.41
N ARG A 3 22.97 -13.20 -2.38
CA ARG A 3 23.19 -14.63 -2.65
C ARG A 3 23.27 -15.47 -1.37
N LEU A 4 23.26 -14.83 -0.20
CA LEU A 4 23.38 -15.49 1.11
C LEU A 4 22.02 -16.07 1.54
N LYS A 5 21.69 -17.26 1.04
CA LYS A 5 20.37 -17.93 1.23
C LYS A 5 19.99 -18.19 2.69
N HIS A 6 20.97 -18.18 3.60
CA HIS A 6 20.79 -18.44 5.03
C HIS A 6 20.77 -17.18 5.89
N LEU A 7 20.82 -15.99 5.28
CA LEU A 7 20.82 -14.74 6.04
C LEU A 7 19.47 -14.51 6.70
N GLU A 8 19.48 -14.42 8.03
CA GLU A 8 18.27 -14.14 8.83
C GLU A 8 18.20 -12.69 9.32
N PHE A 9 19.36 -12.05 9.45
CA PHE A 9 19.50 -10.69 9.95
C PHE A 9 20.32 -9.86 8.98
N LEU A 10 19.75 -8.77 8.48
CA LEU A 10 20.42 -7.81 7.63
C LEU A 10 20.22 -6.40 8.19
N LYS A 11 21.33 -5.73 8.49
CA LYS A 11 21.32 -4.38 9.06
C LYS A 11 22.24 -3.47 8.26
N PHE A 12 21.67 -2.39 7.75
CA PHE A 12 22.36 -1.24 7.20
C PHE A 12 21.92 -0.04 8.03
N ARG A 13 22.86 0.65 8.67
CA ARG A 13 22.56 1.88 9.40
C ARG A 13 23.59 2.93 9.08
N ASN A 14 23.17 4.18 8.89
CA ASN A 14 24.07 5.29 8.63
C ASN A 14 24.98 5.04 7.41
N ASN A 15 24.37 4.54 6.32
CA ASN A 15 25.05 4.27 5.07
C ASN A 15 24.35 5.03 3.94
N PRO A 16 25.07 5.42 2.86
CA PRO A 16 24.49 6.15 1.72
C PRO A 16 23.66 5.23 0.81
N VAL A 17 22.93 4.26 1.37
CA VAL A 17 22.05 3.37 0.62
C VAL A 17 20.87 4.18 0.12
N LYS A 18 20.78 4.33 -1.20
CA LYS A 18 19.67 5.02 -1.88
C LYS A 18 18.53 4.08 -2.24
N ASP A 19 18.85 2.82 -2.53
CA ASP A 19 17.88 1.82 -2.95
C ASP A 19 18.22 0.44 -2.37
N ILE A 20 17.17 -0.34 -2.09
CA ILE A 20 17.28 -1.78 -1.88
C ILE A 20 16.96 -2.43 -3.23
N PRO A 21 17.83 -3.30 -3.78
CA PRO A 21 17.57 -3.92 -5.07
C PRO A 21 16.45 -4.95 -4.96
N PHE A 22 15.74 -5.16 -6.07
CA PHE A 22 14.68 -6.17 -6.19
C PHE A 22 15.12 -7.55 -5.67
N GLY A 23 16.39 -7.93 -5.91
CA GLY A 23 16.97 -9.21 -5.48
C GLY A 23 16.98 -9.48 -3.95
N ILE A 24 16.53 -8.55 -3.09
CA ILE A 24 16.27 -8.81 -1.67
C ILE A 24 15.35 -10.03 -1.46
N HIS A 25 14.43 -10.30 -2.40
CA HIS A 25 13.51 -11.43 -2.35
C HIS A 25 14.20 -12.81 -2.30
N ASN A 26 15.49 -12.89 -2.66
CA ASN A 26 16.28 -14.13 -2.63
C ASN A 26 16.68 -14.53 -1.21
N LEU A 27 16.61 -13.62 -0.24
CA LEU A 27 16.92 -13.87 1.16
C LEU A 27 15.71 -14.52 1.85
N LYS A 28 15.33 -15.73 1.40
CA LYS A 28 14.10 -16.40 1.83
C LYS A 28 14.00 -16.68 3.33
N LYS A 29 15.12 -16.69 4.06
CA LYS A 29 15.17 -16.86 5.52
C LYS A 29 15.25 -15.54 6.30
N LEU A 30 15.21 -14.39 5.62
CA LEU A 30 15.37 -13.09 6.29
C LEU A 30 14.19 -12.84 7.24
N ARG A 31 14.52 -12.62 8.52
CA ARG A 31 13.56 -12.32 9.60
C ARG A 31 13.62 -10.87 10.02
N THR A 32 14.82 -10.28 10.00
CA THR A 32 15.05 -8.90 10.42
C THR A 32 15.75 -8.14 9.32
N LEU A 33 15.12 -7.07 8.86
CA LEU A 33 15.72 -6.07 7.98
C LEU A 33 15.69 -4.71 8.66
N ILE A 34 16.88 -4.14 8.87
CA ILE A 34 17.03 -2.78 9.36
C ILE A 34 17.80 -2.00 8.31
N VAL A 35 17.19 -0.95 7.76
CA VAL A 35 17.82 0.01 6.84
C VAL A 35 17.46 1.41 7.32
N SER A 36 18.10 1.88 8.40
CA SER A 36 17.77 3.15 9.05
C SER A 36 18.85 4.21 8.89
N PHE A 37 18.48 5.49 8.95
CA PHE A 37 19.40 6.61 8.70
C PHE A 37 20.15 6.44 7.37
N CYS A 38 19.40 6.12 6.32
CA CYS A 38 19.91 6.02 4.95
C CYS A 38 19.20 7.08 4.09
N SER A 39 19.29 6.99 2.77
CA SER A 39 18.60 7.90 1.84
C SER A 39 17.60 7.16 0.96
N LEU A 40 16.92 6.15 1.52
CA LEU A 40 15.92 5.38 0.78
C LEU A 40 14.73 6.25 0.39
N SER A 41 14.41 6.33 -0.89
CA SER A 41 13.20 6.99 -1.38
C SER A 41 12.01 6.04 -1.52
N SER A 42 12.27 4.74 -1.66
CA SER A 42 11.24 3.73 -1.91
C SER A 42 11.62 2.34 -1.39
N LEU A 43 10.62 1.49 -1.21
CA LEU A 43 10.79 0.07 -0.91
C LEU A 43 10.60 -0.75 -2.20
N PRO A 44 11.50 -1.70 -2.52
CA PRO A 44 11.38 -2.49 -3.74
C PRO A 44 10.29 -3.55 -3.62
N ASP A 45 9.65 -3.91 -4.73
CA ASP A 45 8.60 -4.95 -4.76
C ASP A 45 9.09 -6.29 -4.18
N GLY A 46 10.36 -6.62 -4.42
CA GLY A 46 10.98 -7.83 -3.89
C GLY A 46 11.00 -7.92 -2.36
N LEU A 47 10.89 -6.79 -1.64
CA LEU A 47 10.80 -6.77 -0.18
C LEU A 47 9.52 -7.48 0.29
N PHE A 48 8.41 -7.26 -0.40
CA PHE A 48 7.10 -7.80 -0.03
C PHE A 48 6.95 -9.29 -0.35
N LEU A 49 7.97 -9.89 -0.98
CA LEU A 49 8.05 -11.33 -1.29
C LEU A 49 8.83 -12.14 -0.24
N LEU A 50 9.13 -11.54 0.92
CA LEU A 50 9.85 -12.17 2.02
C LEU A 50 8.87 -12.86 2.99
N PRO A 51 8.78 -14.20 2.99
CA PRO A 51 7.71 -14.92 3.68
C PRO A 51 7.84 -14.91 5.21
N TYR A 52 9.05 -14.71 5.75
CA TYR A 52 9.34 -14.82 7.18
C TYR A 52 9.83 -13.51 7.80
N LEU A 53 9.68 -12.37 7.11
CA LEU A 53 10.12 -11.09 7.65
C LEU A 53 9.22 -10.71 8.85
N GLN A 54 9.84 -10.56 10.02
CA GLN A 54 9.20 -10.26 11.30
C GLN A 54 9.45 -8.83 11.74
N VAL A 55 10.63 -8.29 11.43
CA VAL A 55 11.06 -6.95 11.82
C VAL A 55 11.49 -6.19 10.58
N LEU A 56 10.80 -5.08 10.30
CA LEU A 56 11.18 -4.11 9.26
C LEU A 56 11.39 -2.74 9.91
N ASP A 57 12.62 -2.26 9.91
CA ASP A 57 12.96 -0.90 10.32
C ASP A 57 13.55 -0.14 9.14
N VAL A 58 12.81 0.84 8.65
CA VAL A 58 13.23 1.77 7.58
C VAL A 58 13.13 3.21 8.06
N SER A 59 13.34 3.42 9.36
CA SER A 59 13.24 4.75 9.97
C SER A 59 14.34 5.70 9.51
N TYR A 60 14.04 7.01 9.54
CA TYR A 60 14.95 8.09 9.15
C TYR A 60 15.47 7.89 7.72
N ASN A 61 14.54 7.86 6.76
CA ASN A 61 14.77 7.80 5.32
C ASN A 61 13.86 8.83 4.61
N ASN A 62 13.75 8.76 3.29
CA ASN A 62 12.97 9.66 2.45
C ASN A 62 11.74 8.98 1.82
N ILE A 63 11.19 7.94 2.47
CA ILE A 63 10.07 7.17 1.94
C ILE A 63 8.79 8.01 1.99
N SER A 64 8.14 8.19 0.84
CA SER A 64 6.88 8.95 0.71
C SER A 64 5.65 8.05 0.55
N LEU A 65 5.85 6.78 0.19
CA LEU A 65 4.78 5.80 -0.05
C LEU A 65 5.22 4.40 0.39
N ILE A 66 4.29 3.66 1.00
CA ILE A 66 4.38 2.20 1.17
C ILE A 66 3.22 1.60 0.36
N PRO A 67 3.46 0.64 -0.54
CA PRO A 67 2.41 0.03 -1.35
C PRO A 67 1.53 -0.92 -0.52
N ASN A 68 0.33 -1.24 -1.05
CA ASN A 68 -0.59 -2.19 -0.45
C ASN A 68 0.00 -3.62 -0.34
N ASP A 69 1.06 -3.92 -1.09
CA ASP A 69 1.82 -5.17 -1.01
C ASP A 69 2.50 -5.39 0.35
N ILE A 70 2.58 -4.38 1.22
CA ILE A 70 2.97 -4.59 2.62
C ILE A 70 2.13 -5.68 3.30
N SER A 71 0.88 -5.88 2.86
CA SER A 71 0.00 -6.96 3.31
C SER A 71 0.52 -8.38 3.04
N ASN A 72 1.47 -8.55 2.11
CA ASN A 72 2.10 -9.83 1.80
C ASN A 72 3.09 -10.28 2.90
N LEU A 73 3.57 -9.35 3.73
CA LEU A 73 4.45 -9.64 4.85
C LEU A 73 3.68 -10.21 6.05
N ARG A 74 3.07 -11.39 5.87
CA ARG A 74 2.15 -12.01 6.86
C ARG A 74 2.78 -12.32 8.21
N SER A 75 4.11 -12.44 8.27
CA SER A 75 4.87 -12.67 9.51
C SER A 75 5.35 -11.38 10.19
N LEU A 76 5.05 -10.20 9.63
CA LEU A 76 5.55 -8.94 10.16
C LEU A 76 4.88 -8.63 11.51
N GLU A 77 5.72 -8.43 12.53
CA GLU A 77 5.28 -8.13 13.89
C GLU A 77 5.67 -6.70 14.32
N PHE A 78 6.82 -6.22 13.82
CA PHE A 78 7.35 -4.90 14.13
C PHE A 78 7.63 -4.13 12.84
N LEU A 79 7.01 -2.95 12.72
CA LEU A 79 7.23 -2.03 11.62
C LEU A 79 7.63 -0.65 12.17
N ASN A 80 8.81 -0.17 11.77
CA ASN A 80 9.29 1.16 12.09
C ASN A 80 9.52 1.96 10.80
N VAL A 81 8.71 3.00 10.62
CA VAL A 81 8.75 3.93 9.48
C VAL A 81 8.87 5.37 9.98
N GLU A 82 9.31 5.56 11.23
CA GLU A 82 9.51 6.87 11.85
C GLU A 82 10.49 7.73 11.05
N GLY A 83 10.30 9.04 10.98
CA GLY A 83 11.25 9.94 10.31
C GLY A 83 11.28 9.78 8.79
N ASN A 84 10.13 9.53 8.18
CA ASN A 84 9.95 9.48 6.73
C ASN A 84 9.00 10.61 6.28
N SER A 85 8.55 10.59 5.02
CA SER A 85 7.63 11.58 4.45
C SER A 85 6.25 10.99 4.13
N LEU A 86 5.79 10.01 4.93
CA LEU A 86 4.52 9.33 4.68
C LEU A 86 3.32 10.22 5.05
N PRO A 87 2.34 10.42 4.15
CA PRO A 87 1.11 11.12 4.48
C PRO A 87 0.09 10.21 5.20
N ALA A 88 0.14 8.90 4.94
CA ALA A 88 -0.73 7.90 5.53
C ALA A 88 -0.12 6.51 5.35
N MET A 89 -0.61 5.53 6.12
CA MET A 89 -0.30 4.11 5.90
C MET A 89 -1.17 3.55 4.75
N PRO A 90 -0.68 2.60 3.94
CA PRO A 90 -1.53 1.91 2.97
C PRO A 90 -2.62 1.10 3.67
N CYS A 91 -3.83 1.03 3.09
CA CYS A 91 -4.91 0.20 3.63
C CYS A 91 -4.51 -1.28 3.77
N GLY A 92 -3.60 -1.78 2.94
CA GLY A 92 -3.03 -3.13 3.05
C GLY A 92 -2.38 -3.42 4.42
N ALA A 93 -1.88 -2.40 5.13
CA ALA A 93 -1.33 -2.57 6.46
C ALA A 93 -2.38 -3.01 7.50
N LEU A 94 -3.68 -2.79 7.24
CA LEU A 94 -4.77 -3.25 8.11
C LEU A 94 -4.89 -4.78 8.16
N LYS A 95 -4.34 -5.50 7.17
CA LYS A 95 -4.28 -6.98 7.16
C LYS A 95 -3.17 -7.54 8.06
N LEU A 96 -2.24 -6.70 8.50
CA LEU A 96 -1.08 -7.13 9.28
C LEU A 96 -1.43 -7.26 10.75
N LYS A 97 -0.86 -8.28 11.40
CA LYS A 97 -0.98 -8.51 12.84
C LYS A 97 0.22 -7.92 13.58
N LEU A 98 0.45 -6.62 13.38
CA LEU A 98 1.57 -5.92 14.02
C LEU A 98 1.37 -5.86 15.54
N LYS A 99 2.43 -6.23 16.27
CA LYS A 99 2.53 -6.01 17.72
C LYS A 99 2.94 -4.57 18.02
N GLN A 100 3.75 -3.98 17.14
CA GLN A 100 4.24 -2.61 17.31
C GLN A 100 4.41 -1.92 15.96
N LEU A 101 3.91 -0.67 15.90
CA LEU A 101 4.07 0.23 14.76
C LEU A 101 4.64 1.56 15.25
N ARG A 102 5.69 2.05 14.60
CA ARG A 102 6.25 3.40 14.82
C ARG A 102 6.15 4.22 13.55
N VAL A 103 5.42 5.33 13.63
CA VAL A 103 5.11 6.24 12.51
C VAL A 103 5.41 7.71 12.84
N GLY A 104 6.07 7.98 13.97
CA GLY A 104 6.39 9.35 14.37
C GLY A 104 7.21 10.10 13.30
N ASN A 105 7.25 11.42 13.38
CA ASN A 105 8.04 12.25 12.46
C ASN A 105 7.74 11.96 10.97
N ASN A 106 6.46 11.81 10.63
CA ASN A 106 5.94 11.69 9.27
C ASN A 106 4.98 12.84 8.94
N ARG A 107 4.45 12.89 7.71
CA ARG A 107 3.49 13.91 7.24
C ARG A 107 2.04 13.51 7.45
N MET A 108 1.75 12.83 8.56
CA MET A 108 0.44 12.21 8.84
C MET A 108 -0.59 13.16 9.47
N HIS A 109 -0.24 14.41 9.74
CA HIS A 109 -1.14 15.36 10.40
C HIS A 109 -2.36 15.69 9.50
N PRO A 110 -3.59 15.82 10.07
CA PRO A 110 -4.80 16.09 9.30
C PRO A 110 -4.76 17.31 8.37
N LEU A 111 -3.96 18.32 8.72
CA LEU A 111 -3.73 19.50 7.88
C LEU A 111 -3.16 19.13 6.49
N PHE A 112 -2.32 18.10 6.42
CA PHE A 112 -1.71 17.65 5.17
C PHE A 112 -2.59 16.69 4.37
N TRP A 113 -3.73 16.22 4.91
CA TRP A 113 -4.51 15.18 4.21
C TRP A 113 -5.04 15.70 2.88
N ARG A 114 -5.61 16.91 2.84
CA ARG A 114 -6.18 17.48 1.61
C ARG A 114 -5.17 17.56 0.47
N GLU A 115 -3.95 17.96 0.79
CA GLU A 115 -2.82 18.09 -0.15
C GLU A 115 -2.32 16.73 -0.65
N ASN A 116 -2.53 15.67 0.14
CA ASN A 116 -2.10 14.31 -0.21
C ASN A 116 -3.24 13.44 -0.79
N THR A 117 -4.48 13.95 -0.78
CA THR A 117 -5.67 13.31 -1.35
C THR A 117 -6.10 13.96 -2.67
N HIS A 118 -5.22 14.70 -3.34
CA HIS A 118 -5.59 15.43 -4.56
C HIS A 118 -6.22 14.50 -5.60
N ILE A 119 -7.38 14.96 -6.06
CA ILE A 119 -8.27 14.35 -7.05
C ILE A 119 -7.49 14.27 -8.36
N GLN A 120 -6.89 13.13 -8.66
CA GLN A 120 -6.63 12.79 -10.05
C GLN A 120 -8.03 12.49 -10.61
N PRO A 121 -8.63 13.37 -11.42
CA PRO A 121 -9.93 13.05 -12.00
C PRO A 121 -9.75 11.75 -12.77
N GLN A 122 -10.61 10.77 -12.50
CA GLN A 122 -10.58 9.53 -13.26
C GLN A 122 -10.66 9.89 -14.74
N CYS A 123 -9.70 9.41 -15.52
CA CYS A 123 -9.70 9.71 -16.95
C CYS A 123 -10.98 9.10 -17.54
N LEU A 124 -11.58 9.76 -18.55
CA LEU A 124 -12.75 9.20 -19.24
C LEU A 124 -12.49 7.76 -19.71
N LEU A 125 -11.25 7.48 -20.10
CA LEU A 125 -10.75 6.15 -20.45
C LEU A 125 -10.88 5.14 -19.31
N ASP A 126 -10.46 5.50 -18.09
CA ASP A 126 -10.54 4.63 -16.91
C ASP A 126 -12.01 4.37 -16.53
N ILE A 127 -12.85 5.41 -16.58
CA ILE A 127 -14.29 5.29 -16.32
C ILE A 127 -14.95 4.37 -17.36
N ALA A 128 -14.62 4.54 -18.64
CA ALA A 128 -15.12 3.70 -19.72
C ALA A 128 -14.64 2.26 -19.56
N ALA A 129 -13.36 2.03 -19.26
CA ALA A 129 -12.81 0.69 -19.01
C ALA A 129 -13.49 0.01 -17.82
N MET A 130 -13.73 0.74 -16.73
CA MET A 130 -14.48 0.21 -15.59
C MET A 130 -15.93 -0.11 -15.93
N ALA A 131 -16.63 0.76 -16.67
CA ALA A 131 -18.00 0.50 -17.11
C ALA A 131 -18.05 -0.74 -18.01
N PHE A 132 -17.07 -0.89 -18.90
CA PHE A 132 -16.93 -2.05 -19.78
C PHE A 132 -16.70 -3.34 -18.99
N ALA A 133 -15.78 -3.31 -18.01
CA ALA A 133 -15.50 -4.45 -17.14
C ALA A 133 -16.72 -4.82 -16.26
N LYS A 134 -17.37 -3.83 -15.63
CA LYS A 134 -18.51 -4.04 -14.74
C LYS A 134 -19.72 -4.67 -15.44
N ASN A 135 -19.93 -4.34 -16.72
CA ASN A 135 -21.04 -4.88 -17.52
C ASN A 135 -20.67 -6.16 -18.29
N ASN A 136 -19.50 -6.77 -18.00
CA ASN A 136 -19.00 -7.95 -18.72
C ASN A 136 -19.00 -7.79 -20.25
N MET A 137 -18.77 -6.56 -20.74
CA MET A 137 -18.90 -6.23 -22.16
C MET A 137 -17.91 -7.00 -23.03
N ILE A 138 -16.79 -7.46 -22.47
CA ILE A 138 -15.81 -8.33 -23.14
C ILE A 138 -16.47 -9.53 -23.84
N ARG A 139 -17.59 -10.04 -23.31
CA ARG A 139 -18.30 -11.19 -23.89
C ARG A 139 -19.12 -10.87 -25.14
N TYR A 140 -19.43 -9.59 -25.38
CA TYR A 140 -20.31 -9.14 -26.46
C TYR A 140 -19.55 -8.60 -27.67
N PHE A 141 -18.25 -8.30 -27.52
CA PHE A 141 -17.41 -7.80 -28.59
C PHE A 141 -16.45 -8.91 -29.04
N ALA A 142 -16.59 -9.37 -30.29
CA ALA A 142 -15.76 -10.43 -30.86
C ALA A 142 -14.30 -9.98 -31.04
N ASP A 143 -14.09 -8.73 -31.43
CA ASP A 143 -12.77 -8.13 -31.65
C ASP A 143 -12.61 -6.86 -30.83
N ILE A 144 -11.80 -6.97 -29.76
CA ILE A 144 -11.36 -5.82 -28.96
C ILE A 144 -9.89 -5.55 -29.30
N PRO A 145 -9.53 -4.30 -29.66
CA PRO A 145 -8.15 -3.91 -29.91
C PRO A 145 -7.22 -4.26 -28.74
N SER A 146 -5.96 -4.58 -29.06
CA SER A 146 -4.92 -4.96 -28.09
C SER A 146 -4.75 -3.91 -26.98
N GLU A 147 -4.82 -2.64 -27.34
CA GLU A 147 -4.62 -1.50 -26.44
C GLU A 147 -5.73 -1.44 -25.39
N VAL A 148 -6.96 -1.73 -25.79
CA VAL A 148 -8.12 -1.77 -24.88
C VAL A 148 -8.06 -3.00 -24.00
N LYS A 149 -7.63 -4.16 -24.53
CA LYS A 149 -7.39 -5.37 -23.71
C LYS A 149 -6.35 -5.10 -22.63
N GLU A 150 -5.25 -4.42 -22.94
CA GLU A 150 -4.25 -4.06 -21.94
C GLU A 150 -4.81 -3.18 -20.81
N ILE A 151 -5.63 -2.18 -21.14
CA ILE A 151 -6.26 -1.30 -20.15
C ILE A 151 -7.21 -2.10 -19.25
N LEU A 152 -7.99 -3.02 -19.83
CA LEU A 152 -8.91 -3.90 -19.11
C LEU A 152 -8.18 -4.93 -18.23
N LEU A 153 -6.95 -5.31 -18.57
CA LEU A 153 -6.12 -6.23 -17.78
C LEU A 153 -5.37 -5.52 -16.64
N LYS A 154 -5.14 -4.20 -16.73
CA LYS A 154 -4.46 -3.38 -15.69
C LYS A 154 -5.37 -2.99 -14.52
N VAL A 155 -6.55 -3.60 -14.42
CA VAL A 155 -7.55 -3.28 -13.40
C VAL A 155 -7.10 -3.79 -12.03
N LYS A 156 -6.93 -2.87 -11.08
CA LYS A 156 -6.71 -3.16 -9.65
C LYS A 156 -8.05 -3.47 -8.96
N ALA A 157 -8.00 -3.94 -7.72
CA ALA A 157 -9.19 -4.03 -6.88
C ALA A 157 -9.45 -2.70 -6.16
N CYS A 158 -10.70 -2.26 -6.14
CA CYS A 158 -11.15 -1.12 -5.34
C CYS A 158 -11.01 -1.44 -3.86
N ASP A 159 -10.39 -0.54 -3.10
CA ASP A 159 -10.17 -0.75 -1.66
C ASP A 159 -11.50 -0.73 -0.87
N CYS A 160 -12.56 -0.15 -1.44
CA CYS A 160 -13.85 0.02 -0.77
C CYS A 160 -14.85 -1.11 -1.07
N CYS A 161 -15.06 -1.45 -2.35
CA CYS A 161 -16.07 -2.44 -2.76
C CYS A 161 -15.49 -3.75 -3.28
N ARG A 162 -14.15 -3.87 -3.33
CA ARG A 162 -13.41 -4.98 -3.95
C ARG A 162 -13.71 -5.20 -5.45
N GLY A 163 -14.49 -4.32 -6.08
CA GLY A 163 -14.77 -4.34 -7.51
C GLY A 163 -13.60 -3.84 -8.36
N ALA A 164 -13.79 -3.81 -9.68
CA ALA A 164 -12.81 -3.29 -10.63
C ALA A 164 -12.45 -1.83 -10.34
N LEU A 165 -11.15 -1.53 -10.33
CA LEU A 165 -10.54 -0.20 -10.27
C LEU A 165 -9.62 -0.03 -11.48
N SER A 166 -9.99 0.83 -12.43
CA SER A 166 -9.10 1.22 -13.52
C SER A 166 -8.36 2.52 -13.16
N GLY A 167 -7.10 2.62 -13.56
CA GLY A 167 -6.22 3.73 -13.19
C GLY A 167 -5.91 3.79 -11.68
N GLU A 168 -5.62 5.00 -11.20
CA GLU A 168 -5.33 5.26 -9.78
C GLU A 168 -6.59 5.44 -8.93
N GLY A 169 -7.75 5.63 -9.56
CA GLY A 169 -9.02 5.83 -8.87
C GLY A 169 -9.08 7.13 -8.06
N LEU A 170 -10.06 7.20 -7.16
CA LEU A 170 -10.18 8.30 -6.21
C LEU A 170 -9.36 7.99 -4.97
N ARG A 171 -8.23 8.69 -4.82
CA ARG A 171 -7.37 8.61 -3.65
C ARG A 171 -7.95 9.44 -2.50
N PHE A 172 -8.08 8.85 -1.32
CA PHE A 172 -8.53 9.55 -0.12
C PHE A 172 -7.90 8.97 1.15
N ILE A 173 -7.85 9.78 2.20
CA ILE A 173 -7.37 9.37 3.52
C ILE A 173 -8.57 9.20 4.44
N ARG A 174 -8.59 8.09 5.17
CA ARG A 174 -9.54 7.85 6.26
C ARG A 174 -8.79 7.37 7.51
N PRO A 175 -8.90 8.08 8.63
CA PRO A 175 -8.24 7.66 9.87
C PRO A 175 -8.96 6.48 10.54
N CYS A 176 -8.19 5.62 11.19
CA CYS A 176 -8.69 4.60 12.12
C CYS A 176 -8.62 5.14 13.56
N GLU A 177 -9.72 5.05 14.31
CA GLU A 177 -9.80 5.64 15.66
C GLU A 177 -8.73 5.12 16.61
N LYS A 178 -8.53 3.80 16.67
CA LYS A 178 -7.49 3.16 17.48
C LYS A 178 -7.03 1.85 16.85
N ILE A 179 -5.81 1.82 16.32
CA ILE A 179 -5.20 0.62 15.75
C ILE A 179 -3.68 0.61 16.03
N PHE A 180 -3.11 -0.58 16.25
CA PHE A 180 -1.69 -0.73 16.61
C PHE A 180 -1.23 0.11 17.82
N GLY A 181 -2.16 0.46 18.73
CA GLY A 181 -1.91 1.33 19.88
C GLY A 181 -1.87 2.83 19.56
N ILE A 182 -2.07 3.23 18.29
CA ILE A 182 -2.04 4.63 17.83
C ILE A 182 -3.48 5.12 17.62
N ARG A 183 -3.77 6.34 18.06
CA ARG A 183 -5.07 7.00 17.85
C ARG A 183 -5.09 7.76 16.53
N GLN A 184 -6.21 7.72 15.82
CA GLN A 184 -6.44 8.49 14.58
C GLN A 184 -5.36 8.28 13.51
N LEU A 185 -4.85 7.04 13.38
CA LEU A 185 -3.82 6.73 12.39
C LEU A 185 -4.42 6.84 10.97
N PRO A 186 -3.91 7.70 10.08
CA PRO A 186 -4.44 7.85 8.73
C PRO A 186 -4.08 6.67 7.83
N PHE A 187 -5.07 6.17 7.08
CA PHE A 187 -4.88 5.18 6.04
C PHE A 187 -5.28 5.73 4.67
N MET A 188 -4.50 5.40 3.65
CA MET A 188 -4.73 5.75 2.26
C MET A 188 -5.57 4.67 1.57
N PHE A 189 -6.59 5.09 0.84
CA PHE A 189 -7.52 4.23 0.11
C PHE A 189 -7.74 4.74 -1.32
N HIS A 190 -8.11 3.82 -2.22
CA HIS A 190 -8.50 4.11 -3.59
C HIS A 190 -9.89 3.57 -3.88
N ALA A 191 -10.84 4.48 -4.16
CA ALA A 191 -12.19 4.14 -4.55
C ALA A 191 -12.37 4.12 -6.07
N CYS A 192 -13.21 3.20 -6.55
CA CYS A 192 -13.55 3.11 -7.97
C CYS A 192 -14.49 4.20 -8.44
N SER A 193 -15.24 4.88 -7.58
CA SER A 193 -16.13 5.95 -8.02
C SER A 193 -16.46 6.91 -6.88
N PRO A 194 -16.96 8.13 -7.18
CA PRO A 194 -17.44 9.04 -6.15
C PRO A 194 -18.57 8.44 -5.29
N SER A 195 -19.45 7.62 -5.90
CA SER A 195 -20.50 6.90 -5.17
C SER A 195 -19.94 5.85 -4.21
N CYS A 196 -18.93 5.10 -4.65
CA CYS A 196 -18.23 4.13 -3.81
C CYS A 196 -17.51 4.79 -2.64
N TYR A 197 -16.81 5.91 -2.89
CA TYR A 197 -16.20 6.74 -1.85
C TYR A 197 -17.22 7.23 -0.82
N ARG A 198 -18.34 7.83 -1.26
CA ARG A 198 -19.38 8.34 -0.34
C ARG A 198 -19.98 7.23 0.51
N SER A 199 -20.29 6.08 -0.10
CA SER A 199 -20.82 4.91 0.60
C SER A 199 -19.85 4.40 1.66
N PHE A 200 -18.55 4.30 1.31
CA PHE A 200 -17.52 3.88 2.24
C PHE A 200 -17.38 4.87 3.41
N MET A 201 -17.32 6.17 3.13
CA MET A 201 -17.20 7.21 4.16
C MET A 201 -18.42 7.30 5.09
N SER A 202 -19.62 6.92 4.63
CA SER A 202 -20.82 6.89 5.46
C SER A 202 -20.88 5.72 6.44
N GLN A 203 -20.07 4.68 6.25
CA GLN A 203 -20.06 3.53 7.15
C GLN A 203 -19.41 3.90 8.49
N THR A 204 -20.04 3.52 9.59
CA THR A 204 -19.53 3.74 10.96
C THR A 204 -18.85 2.51 11.55
N GLU A 205 -18.90 1.37 10.85
CA GLU A 205 -18.27 0.13 11.29
C GLU A 205 -16.73 0.27 11.35
N SER A 206 -16.11 -0.53 12.22
CA SER A 206 -14.66 -0.66 12.28
C SER A 206 -14.13 -1.02 10.88
N LEU A 207 -13.20 -0.22 10.36
CA LEU A 207 -12.59 -0.40 9.04
C LEU A 207 -12.05 -1.82 8.82
N THR A 208 -11.52 -2.45 9.87
CA THR A 208 -11.04 -3.83 9.84
C THR A 208 -12.15 -4.86 9.60
N LYS A 209 -13.32 -4.69 10.24
CA LYS A 209 -14.48 -5.57 10.03
C LYS A 209 -15.02 -5.41 8.61
N HIS A 210 -15.20 -4.15 8.21
CA HIS A 210 -15.75 -3.81 6.90
C HIS A 210 -14.91 -4.40 5.75
N LEU A 211 -13.58 -4.29 5.85
CA LEU A 211 -12.69 -4.67 4.77
C LEU A 211 -12.35 -6.17 4.72
N TYR A 212 -12.46 -6.92 5.82
CA TYR A 212 -11.88 -8.27 5.92
C TYR A 212 -12.77 -9.36 6.55
N GLU A 213 -13.99 -9.03 7.02
CA GLU A 213 -14.95 -10.03 7.54
C GLU A 213 -16.13 -10.30 6.57
N SER A 214 -16.07 -9.79 5.34
CA SER A 214 -17.02 -10.09 4.24
C SER A 214 -16.44 -10.99 3.16
#